data_AF-A0A496DL20-F1
#
_entry.id   AF-A0A496DL20-F1
#
_cell.length_a   1.000
_cell.length_b   1.000
_cell.length_c   1.000
_cell.angle_alpha   90.00
_cell.angle_beta   90.00
_cell.angle_gamma   90.00
#
_symmetry.space_group_name_H-M   'P 1'
#
loop_
_entity.id
_entity.type
_entity.pdbx_description
1 polymer ?
#
loop_
_entity_poly.entity_id
_entity_poly.type
_entity_poly.pdbx_seq_one_letter_code
_entity_poly.pdbx_strand_id
1 'polypeptide(L)'
;MKELFKIFVEGDADKRFISQLLEFLFKTSIDQGNIIKTSGWNCLVSPKTEEVYVNQMNRTSADGGVNLVIFDADADFEDRKKKLILWKERCHVDFELFLFPNNKDTGELEDLLEKIINPENQPVMDCWTSYEEALKQVVLPWREDTPLTLPAKKTKIYAYLEVLLGTSKTQKEKIKEPNREYRNKDHWDLDADTLNNLVVFLKEHLS
;
A
#
# COMPACT_ATOMS: atom_id res chain seq x y z
N MET A 1 -8.38 1.86 20.64
CA MET A 1 -8.22 0.95 19.50
C MET A 1 -9.04 -0.29 19.80
N LYS A 2 -9.97 -0.66 18.92
CA LYS A 2 -10.70 -1.91 19.00
C LYS A 2 -9.72 -3.08 19.07
N GLU A 3 -9.93 -3.98 20.02
CA GLU A 3 -9.05 -5.12 20.23
C GLU A 3 -9.28 -6.23 19.17
N LEU A 4 -10.49 -6.27 18.59
CA LEU A 4 -10.92 -7.28 17.64
C LEU A 4 -11.11 -6.66 16.25
N PHE A 5 -10.10 -6.80 15.40
CA PHE A 5 -10.17 -6.39 14.00
C PHE A 5 -9.31 -7.27 13.10
N LYS A 6 -9.64 -7.30 11.81
CA LYS A 6 -8.80 -7.83 10.73
C LYS A 6 -8.72 -6.83 9.58
N ILE A 7 -7.52 -6.66 9.03
CA ILE A 7 -7.28 -5.82 7.85
C ILE A 7 -6.72 -6.71 6.75
N PHE A 8 -7.39 -6.75 5.61
CA PHE A 8 -6.98 -7.50 4.43
C PHE A 8 -6.29 -6.56 3.45
N VAL A 9 -5.07 -6.90 3.03
CA VAL A 9 -4.20 -6.07 2.18
C VAL A 9 -3.58 -6.91 1.05
N GLU A 10 -3.18 -6.30 -0.06
CA GLU A 10 -2.75 -7.05 -1.25
C GLU A 10 -1.37 -7.71 -1.08
N GLY A 11 -0.37 -6.97 -0.59
CA GLY A 11 1.03 -7.36 -0.60
C GLY A 11 1.77 -7.18 0.73
N ASP A 12 3.08 -7.48 0.69
CA ASP A 12 3.96 -7.34 1.86
C ASP A 12 4.25 -5.87 2.19
N ALA A 13 4.30 -5.00 1.17
CA ALA A 13 4.49 -3.56 1.35
C ALA A 13 3.31 -2.94 2.10
N ASP A 14 2.08 -3.26 1.68
CA ASP A 14 0.84 -2.81 2.31
C ASP A 14 0.76 -3.26 3.75
N LYS A 15 1.01 -4.56 4.00
CA LYS A 15 0.99 -5.13 5.34
C LYS A 15 1.95 -4.37 6.25
N ARG A 16 3.18 -4.16 5.79
CA ARG A 16 4.21 -3.48 6.57
C ARG A 16 3.85 -2.01 6.81
N PHE A 17 3.37 -1.31 5.77
CA PHE A 17 2.98 0.10 5.84
C PHE A 17 1.81 0.30 6.82
N ILE A 18 0.70 -0.41 6.61
CA ILE A 18 -0.49 -0.31 7.47
C ILE A 18 -0.16 -0.66 8.91
N SER A 19 0.63 -1.71 9.15
CA SER A 19 1.06 -2.04 10.51
C SER A 19 1.76 -0.88 11.20
N GLN A 20 2.73 -0.26 10.53
CA GLN A 20 3.54 0.79 11.14
C GLN A 20 2.78 2.11 11.26
N LEU A 21 1.88 2.40 10.32
CA LEU A 21 0.96 3.52 10.42
C LEU A 21 0.03 3.37 11.63
N LEU A 22 -0.54 2.18 11.85
CA LEU A 22 -1.35 1.91 13.05
C LEU A 22 -0.56 2.06 14.35
N GLU A 23 0.66 1.51 14.42
CA GLU A 23 1.54 1.69 15.58
C GLU A 23 1.84 3.18 15.82
N PHE A 24 2.06 3.94 14.75
CA PHE A 24 2.27 5.38 14.82
C PHE A 24 1.04 6.14 15.29
N LEU A 25 -0.16 5.81 14.80
CA LEU A 25 -1.41 6.51 15.13
C LEU A 25 -1.91 6.20 16.54
N PHE A 26 -1.84 4.93 16.96
CA PHE A 26 -2.42 4.46 18.22
C PHE A 26 -1.40 4.29 19.35
N LYS A 27 -0.11 4.54 19.06
CA LYS A 27 1.00 4.46 20.03
C LYS A 27 1.03 3.13 20.80
N THR A 28 0.66 2.05 20.12
CA THR A 28 0.62 0.69 20.65
C THR A 28 1.18 -0.30 19.63
N SER A 29 1.68 -1.44 20.10
CA SER A 29 2.09 -2.54 19.22
C SER A 29 0.87 -3.14 18.53
N ILE A 30 1.02 -3.49 17.25
CA ILE A 30 -0.03 -4.15 16.49
C ILE A 30 0.33 -5.63 16.30
N ASP A 31 -0.61 -6.51 16.63
CA ASP A 31 -0.47 -7.92 16.29
C ASP A 31 -0.45 -8.08 14.76
N GLN A 32 0.68 -8.57 14.23
CA GLN A 32 0.86 -8.85 12.81
C GLN A 32 -0.12 -9.90 12.28
N GLY A 33 -0.72 -10.70 13.16
CA GLY A 33 -1.80 -11.64 12.85
C GLY A 33 -3.13 -10.95 12.54
N ASN A 34 -3.29 -9.65 12.84
CA ASN A 34 -4.47 -8.87 12.49
C ASN A 34 -4.43 -8.29 11.08
N ILE A 35 -3.27 -8.30 10.42
CA ILE A 35 -3.11 -7.81 9.05
C ILE A 35 -2.82 -8.99 8.12
N ILE A 36 -3.79 -9.32 7.28
CA ILE A 36 -3.81 -10.50 6.43
C ILE A 36 -3.46 -10.10 4.99
N LYS A 37 -2.37 -10.65 4.47
CA LYS A 37 -2.00 -10.50 3.06
C LYS A 37 -2.83 -11.44 2.18
N THR A 38 -3.48 -10.93 1.15
CA THR A 38 -4.30 -11.72 0.23
C THR A 38 -3.56 -12.18 -1.03
N SER A 39 -2.38 -11.61 -1.31
CA SER A 39 -1.61 -11.80 -2.57
C SER A 39 -2.35 -11.27 -3.80
N GLY A 40 -2.95 -10.10 -3.63
CA GLY A 40 -3.74 -9.39 -4.64
C GLY A 40 -5.25 -9.54 -4.48
N TRP A 41 -6.00 -8.61 -5.07
CA TRP A 41 -7.47 -8.64 -5.00
C TRP A 41 -8.10 -9.87 -5.67
N ASN A 42 -7.51 -10.36 -6.76
CA ASN A 42 -7.98 -11.55 -7.47
C ASN A 42 -7.95 -12.80 -6.59
N CYS A 43 -7.03 -12.87 -5.62
CA CYS A 43 -6.95 -13.97 -4.68
C CYS A 43 -8.02 -13.87 -3.59
N LEU A 44 -8.45 -12.67 -3.21
CA LEU A 44 -9.59 -12.50 -2.30
C LEU A 44 -10.86 -13.12 -2.89
N VAL A 45 -11.07 -12.93 -4.20
CA VAL A 45 -12.30 -13.34 -4.90
C VAL A 45 -12.18 -14.68 -5.66
N SER A 46 -11.02 -15.32 -5.59
CA SER A 46 -10.76 -16.57 -6.30
C SER A 46 -11.44 -17.74 -5.59
N PRO A 47 -12.17 -18.62 -6.30
CA PRO A 47 -12.81 -19.79 -5.69
C PRO A 47 -11.86 -20.71 -4.91
N LYS A 48 -10.54 -20.66 -5.19
CA LYS A 48 -9.54 -21.48 -4.50
C LYS A 48 -9.19 -20.99 -3.09
N THR A 49 -9.38 -19.70 -2.83
CA THR A 49 -8.89 -19.01 -1.63
C THR A 49 -9.97 -18.19 -0.94
N GLU A 50 -11.07 -17.89 -1.63
CA GLU A 50 -12.23 -17.14 -1.14
C GLU A 50 -12.76 -17.67 0.19
N GLU A 51 -12.98 -18.99 0.29
CA GLU A 51 -13.52 -19.60 1.50
C GLU A 51 -12.66 -19.31 2.74
N VAL A 52 -11.34 -19.24 2.57
CA VAL A 52 -10.42 -18.92 3.67
C VAL A 52 -10.67 -17.51 4.20
N TYR A 53 -10.79 -16.52 3.31
CA TYR A 53 -10.99 -15.13 3.70
C TYR A 53 -12.40 -14.88 4.22
N VAL A 54 -13.41 -15.48 3.58
CA VAL A 54 -14.81 -15.45 4.05
C VAL A 54 -14.92 -16.00 5.47
N ASN A 55 -14.30 -17.15 5.74
CA ASN A 55 -14.30 -17.73 7.08
C ASN A 55 -13.60 -16.84 8.12
N GLN A 56 -12.50 -16.16 7.74
CA GLN A 56 -11.82 -15.22 8.64
C GLN A 56 -12.66 -13.98 8.93
N MET A 57 -13.31 -13.41 7.91
CA MET A 57 -14.20 -12.25 8.07
C MET A 57 -15.41 -12.60 8.93
N ASN A 58 -16.06 -13.73 8.66
CA ASN A 58 -17.23 -14.19 9.42
C ASN A 58 -16.90 -14.48 10.88
N ARG A 59 -15.74 -15.07 11.19
CA ARG A 59 -15.29 -15.27 12.57
C ARG A 59 -15.08 -13.93 13.28
N THR A 60 -14.37 -13.01 12.64
CA THR A 60 -14.13 -11.68 13.19
C THR A 60 -15.45 -10.96 13.49
N SER A 61 -16.42 -11.01 12.57
CA SER A 61 -17.74 -10.42 12.78
C SER A 61 -18.56 -11.13 13.86
N ALA A 62 -18.50 -12.47 13.93
CA ALA A 62 -19.19 -13.25 14.97
C ALA A 62 -18.66 -12.95 16.37
N ASP A 63 -17.37 -12.64 16.48
CA ASP A 63 -16.71 -12.20 17.72
C ASP A 63 -16.94 -10.70 18.01
N GLY A 64 -17.75 -10.00 17.20
CA GLY A 64 -18.06 -8.57 17.37
C GLY A 64 -16.95 -7.62 16.89
N GLY A 65 -15.98 -8.13 16.13
CA GLY A 65 -14.89 -7.36 15.55
C GLY A 65 -15.23 -6.70 14.20
N VAL A 66 -14.27 -5.93 13.68
CA VAL A 66 -14.39 -5.21 12.40
C VAL A 66 -13.43 -5.77 11.36
N ASN A 67 -13.92 -5.96 10.13
CA ASN A 67 -13.08 -6.26 8.98
C ASN A 67 -12.86 -5.00 8.14
N LEU A 68 -11.61 -4.75 7.73
CA LEU A 68 -11.25 -3.71 6.77
C LEU A 68 -10.60 -4.36 5.56
N VAL A 69 -10.90 -3.87 4.35
CA VAL A 69 -10.20 -4.21 3.11
C VAL A 69 -9.51 -2.94 2.61
N ILE A 70 -8.19 -3.00 2.47
CA ILE A 70 -7.36 -1.85 2.02
C ILE A 70 -6.50 -2.30 0.85
N PHE A 71 -6.96 -1.99 -0.36
CA PHE A 71 -6.41 -2.48 -1.64
C PHE A 71 -6.06 -1.33 -2.59
N ASP A 72 -5.38 -1.62 -3.70
CA ASP A 72 -5.11 -0.63 -4.72
C ASP A 72 -6.36 -0.35 -5.56
N ALA A 73 -6.56 0.89 -6.00
CA ALA A 73 -7.57 1.23 -7.00
C ALA A 73 -7.14 0.81 -8.42
N ASP A 74 -5.83 0.64 -8.64
CA ASP A 74 -5.21 0.39 -9.95
C ASP A 74 -5.66 1.46 -10.97
N ALA A 75 -6.01 1.05 -12.19
CA ALA A 75 -6.37 1.95 -13.28
C ALA A 75 -7.83 2.43 -13.25
N ASP A 76 -8.71 1.83 -12.44
CA ASP A 76 -10.14 2.17 -12.39
C ASP A 76 -10.70 1.96 -10.97
N PHE A 77 -10.83 3.07 -10.25
CA PHE A 77 -11.33 3.12 -8.89
C PHE A 77 -12.77 2.58 -8.78
N GLU A 78 -13.67 3.00 -9.67
CA GLU A 78 -15.08 2.66 -9.59
C GLU A 78 -15.32 1.19 -9.93
N ASP A 79 -14.59 0.66 -10.93
CA ASP A 79 -14.64 -0.77 -11.25
C ASP A 79 -14.09 -1.63 -10.11
N ARG A 80 -12.94 -1.26 -9.51
CA ARG A 80 -12.36 -1.95 -8.35
C ARG A 80 -13.33 -1.96 -7.18
N LYS A 81 -13.88 -0.80 -6.82
CA LYS A 81 -14.86 -0.66 -5.74
C LYS A 81 -16.08 -1.52 -6.00
N LYS A 82 -16.68 -1.43 -7.20
CA LYS A 82 -17.85 -2.22 -7.57
C LYS A 82 -17.60 -3.72 -7.46
N LYS A 83 -16.45 -4.21 -7.93
CA LYS A 83 -16.09 -5.63 -7.84
C LYS A 83 -16.01 -6.12 -6.40
N LEU A 84 -15.39 -5.35 -5.51
CA LEU A 84 -15.26 -5.71 -4.10
C LEU A 84 -16.61 -5.64 -3.36
N ILE A 85 -17.47 -4.67 -3.66
CA ILE A 85 -18.82 -4.58 -3.09
C ILE A 85 -19.72 -5.73 -3.59
N LEU A 86 -19.70 -6.05 -4.88
CA LEU A 86 -20.44 -7.22 -5.39
C LEU A 86 -19.95 -8.53 -4.76
N TRP A 87 -18.64 -8.63 -4.51
CA TRP A 87 -18.07 -9.77 -3.79
C TRP A 87 -18.57 -9.83 -2.33
N LYS A 88 -18.55 -8.69 -1.62
CA LYS A 88 -19.09 -8.52 -0.26
C LYS A 88 -20.52 -9.05 -0.16
N GLU A 89 -21.38 -8.61 -1.07
CA GLU A 89 -22.79 -9.00 -1.15
C GLU A 89 -22.97 -10.49 -1.45
N ARG A 90 -22.24 -11.01 -2.46
CA ARG A 90 -22.34 -12.43 -2.86
C ARG A 90 -21.90 -13.38 -1.75
N CYS A 91 -20.86 -13.02 -1.01
CA CYS A 91 -20.31 -13.86 0.05
C CYS A 91 -20.98 -13.63 1.41
N HIS A 92 -21.91 -12.67 1.51
CA HIS A 92 -22.58 -12.28 2.75
C HIS A 92 -21.61 -11.96 3.90
N VAL A 93 -20.47 -11.34 3.57
CA VAL A 93 -19.47 -10.87 4.55
C VAL A 93 -19.62 -9.37 4.77
N ASP A 94 -19.21 -8.90 5.94
CA ASP A 94 -19.18 -7.47 6.23
C ASP A 94 -17.74 -6.96 6.39
N PHE A 95 -17.43 -5.85 5.73
CA PHE A 95 -16.16 -5.12 5.82
C PHE A 95 -16.29 -3.69 5.33
N GLU A 96 -15.40 -2.82 5.83
CA GLU A 96 -15.24 -1.46 5.33
C GLU A 96 -14.11 -1.38 4.31
N LEU A 97 -14.29 -0.57 3.27
CA LEU A 97 -13.39 -0.54 2.11
C LEU A 97 -12.65 0.79 2.01
N PHE A 98 -11.33 0.70 1.85
CA PHE A 98 -10.48 1.79 1.41
C PHE A 98 -9.69 1.36 0.19
N LEU A 99 -9.63 2.21 -0.83
CA LEU A 99 -8.75 2.00 -1.97
C LEU A 99 -7.64 3.04 -2.00
N PHE A 100 -6.39 2.60 -2.16
CA PHE A 100 -5.28 3.51 -2.40
C PHE A 100 -5.46 4.30 -3.71
N PRO A 101 -4.92 5.53 -3.77
CA PRO A 101 -4.11 6.17 -2.73
C PRO A 101 -4.92 6.88 -1.63
N ASN A 102 -6.19 7.22 -1.88
CA ASN A 102 -6.94 8.16 -1.03
C ASN A 102 -8.45 7.90 -0.97
N ASN A 103 -8.90 6.72 -1.37
CA ASN A 103 -10.31 6.29 -1.47
C ASN A 103 -11.18 7.10 -2.43
N LYS A 104 -10.58 7.66 -3.48
CA LYS A 104 -11.29 8.42 -4.51
C LYS A 104 -10.65 8.32 -5.89
N ASP A 105 -9.34 8.48 -5.95
CA ASP A 105 -8.60 8.50 -7.20
C ASP A 105 -8.09 7.10 -7.56
N THR A 106 -7.68 6.93 -8.82
CA THR A 106 -6.95 5.74 -9.27
C THR A 106 -5.52 5.74 -8.72
N GLY A 107 -4.92 4.56 -8.63
CA GLY A 107 -3.55 4.40 -8.17
C GLY A 107 -3.34 3.25 -7.19
N GLU A 108 -2.15 3.24 -6.63
CA GLU A 108 -1.60 2.17 -5.79
C GLU A 108 -0.92 2.76 -4.54
N LEU A 109 -0.50 1.91 -3.60
CA LEU A 109 0.25 2.33 -2.41
C LEU A 109 1.45 3.23 -2.76
N GLU A 110 2.20 2.92 -3.83
CA GLU A 110 3.35 3.72 -4.25
C GLU A 110 3.00 5.18 -4.56
N ASP A 111 1.80 5.48 -5.08
CA ASP A 111 1.36 6.87 -5.31
C ASP A 111 1.21 7.65 -4.00
N LEU A 112 0.80 6.97 -2.94
CA LEU A 112 0.73 7.53 -1.60
C LEU A 112 2.14 7.68 -1.01
N LEU A 113 2.99 6.65 -1.14
CA LEU A 113 4.36 6.66 -0.63
C LEU A 113 5.20 7.81 -1.21
N GLU A 114 5.08 8.06 -2.51
CA GLU A 114 5.79 9.19 -3.16
C GLU A 114 5.42 10.54 -2.54
N LYS A 115 4.16 10.72 -2.13
CA LYS A 115 3.67 11.98 -1.55
C LYS A 115 4.03 12.16 -0.07
N ILE A 116 4.53 11.11 0.58
CA ILE A 116 4.95 11.14 1.99
C ILE A 116 6.47 10.94 2.15
N ILE A 117 7.24 11.07 1.07
CA ILE A 117 8.69 11.16 1.18
C ILE A 117 9.04 12.38 2.03
N ASN A 118 10.00 12.23 2.96
CA ASN A 118 10.47 13.36 3.76
C ASN A 118 10.90 14.50 2.79
N PRO A 119 10.37 15.73 2.95
CA PRO A 119 10.71 16.86 2.09
C PRO A 119 12.20 17.18 1.98
N GLU A 120 13.01 16.87 3.00
CA GLU A 120 14.47 17.04 2.96
C GLU A 120 15.14 16.15 1.90
N ASN A 121 14.48 15.07 1.48
CA ASN A 121 14.99 14.17 0.44
C ASN A 121 14.49 14.54 -0.97
N GLN A 122 13.81 15.67 -1.14
CA GLN A 122 13.37 16.15 -2.46
C GLN A 122 14.50 16.19 -3.51
N PRO A 123 15.77 16.55 -3.19
CA PRO A 123 16.85 16.51 -4.18
C PRO A 123 17.10 15.12 -4.80
N VAL A 124 16.83 14.04 -4.06
CA VAL A 124 16.92 12.66 -4.60
C VAL A 124 15.81 12.43 -5.63
N MET A 125 14.61 12.93 -5.35
CA MET A 125 13.46 12.81 -6.24
C MET A 125 13.64 13.68 -7.49
N ASP A 126 14.27 14.85 -7.37
CA ASP A 126 14.60 15.72 -8.50
C ASP A 126 15.60 15.04 -9.45
N CYS A 127 16.59 14.32 -8.90
CA CYS A 127 17.51 13.49 -9.70
C CYS A 127 16.77 12.41 -10.48
N TRP A 128 15.79 11.75 -9.83
CA TRP A 128 14.98 10.73 -10.48
C TRP A 128 14.09 11.30 -11.59
N THR A 129 13.41 12.42 -11.33
CA THR A 129 12.60 13.13 -12.33
C THR A 129 13.46 13.50 -13.55
N SER A 130 14.65 14.04 -13.32
CA SER A 130 15.59 14.38 -14.39
C SER A 130 16.02 13.14 -15.19
N TYR A 131 16.21 11.99 -14.52
CA TYR A 131 16.50 10.72 -15.17
C TYR A 131 15.34 10.24 -16.05
N GLU A 132 14.10 10.26 -15.55
CA GLU A 132 12.92 9.90 -16.34
C GLU A 132 12.71 10.83 -17.53
N GLU A 133 12.92 12.13 -17.36
CA GLU A 133 12.88 13.12 -18.44
C GLU A 133 13.96 12.85 -19.49
N ALA A 134 15.19 12.55 -19.07
CA ALA A 134 16.27 12.19 -19.97
C ALA A 134 15.92 10.93 -20.78
N LEU A 135 15.39 9.89 -20.13
CA LEU A 135 14.97 8.65 -20.80
C LEU A 135 13.90 8.89 -21.89
N LYS A 136 12.96 9.82 -21.66
CA LYS A 136 11.92 10.17 -22.66
C LYS A 136 12.52 10.76 -23.93
N GLN A 137 13.70 11.36 -23.86
CA GLN A 137 14.39 11.97 -25.01
C GLN A 137 15.34 10.98 -25.71
N VAL A 138 15.58 9.79 -25.16
CA VAL A 138 16.49 8.81 -25.75
C VAL A 138 15.80 8.07 -26.90
N VAL A 139 16.41 8.15 -28.08
CA VAL A 139 16.02 7.36 -29.26
C VAL A 139 17.10 6.31 -29.52
N LEU A 140 16.71 5.03 -29.47
CA LEU A 140 17.61 3.92 -29.77
C LEU A 140 17.36 3.42 -31.21
N PRO A 141 18.39 3.29 -32.07
CA PRO A 141 18.22 2.94 -33.48
C PRO A 141 17.48 1.60 -33.72
N TRP A 142 17.58 0.66 -32.78
CA TRP A 142 16.95 -0.66 -32.89
C TRP A 142 15.51 -0.71 -32.35
N ARG A 143 14.96 0.40 -31.84
CA ARG A 143 13.59 0.48 -31.31
C ARG A 143 12.57 1.08 -32.28
N GLU A 144 12.96 1.43 -33.50
CA GLU A 144 12.05 1.92 -34.54
C GLU A 144 11.10 3.03 -34.03
N ASP A 145 11.68 4.06 -33.40
CA ASP A 145 10.96 5.20 -32.78
C ASP A 145 10.01 4.85 -31.63
N THR A 146 10.01 3.60 -31.13
CA THR A 146 9.28 3.22 -29.92
C THR A 146 9.95 3.83 -28.67
N PRO A 147 9.21 4.63 -27.87
CA PRO A 147 9.77 5.24 -26.66
C PRO A 147 10.32 4.21 -25.66
N LEU A 148 11.28 4.65 -24.83
CA LEU A 148 11.72 3.84 -23.70
C LEU A 148 10.62 3.72 -22.66
N THR A 149 10.50 2.52 -22.08
CA THR A 149 9.65 2.28 -20.92
C THR A 149 10.28 2.94 -19.71
N LEU A 150 9.53 3.80 -19.02
CA LEU A 150 9.99 4.39 -17.78
C LEU A 150 9.92 3.37 -16.64
N PRO A 151 10.81 3.46 -15.63
CA PRO A 151 10.74 2.59 -14.47
C PRO A 151 9.37 2.66 -13.78
N ALA A 152 8.92 1.53 -13.22
CA ALA A 152 7.69 1.50 -12.43
C ALA A 152 7.82 2.27 -11.11
N LYS A 153 6.71 2.74 -10.52
CA LYS A 153 6.70 3.48 -9.24
C LYS A 153 7.35 2.69 -8.10
N LYS A 154 7.13 1.37 -8.06
CA LYS A 154 7.82 0.48 -7.12
C LYS A 154 9.34 0.51 -7.25
N THR A 155 9.86 0.67 -8.46
CA THR A 155 11.30 0.83 -8.71
C THR A 155 11.80 2.17 -8.21
N LYS A 156 11.00 3.24 -8.38
CA LYS A 156 11.30 4.57 -7.86
C LYS A 156 11.38 4.57 -6.33
N ILE A 157 10.43 3.95 -5.63
CA ILE A 157 10.47 3.77 -4.17
C ILE A 157 11.67 2.93 -3.73
N TYR A 158 11.99 1.85 -4.45
CA TYR A 158 13.17 1.05 -4.17
C TYR A 158 14.46 1.87 -4.32
N ALA A 159 14.59 2.61 -5.42
CA ALA A 159 15.77 3.44 -5.71
C ALA A 159 15.93 4.57 -4.70
N TYR A 160 14.84 5.24 -4.32
CA TYR A 160 14.83 6.23 -3.26
C TYR A 160 15.44 5.67 -1.97
N LEU A 161 14.94 4.52 -1.51
CA LEU A 161 15.46 3.86 -0.33
C LEU A 161 16.90 3.35 -0.52
N GLU A 162 17.29 2.88 -1.71
CA GLU A 162 18.65 2.42 -2.01
C GLU A 162 19.69 3.56 -2.02
N VAL A 163 19.28 4.79 -2.33
CA VAL A 163 20.18 5.95 -2.22
C VAL A 163 20.40 6.34 -0.76
N LEU A 164 19.36 6.26 0.06
CA LEU A 164 19.44 6.60 1.49
C LEU A 164 20.11 5.48 2.32
N LEU A 165 19.88 4.23 1.94
CA LEU A 165 20.39 3.05 2.63
C LEU A 165 21.63 2.54 1.90
N GLY A 166 22.76 2.45 2.60
CA GLY A 166 24.04 2.08 1.99
C GLY A 166 24.06 0.72 1.25
N THR A 167 25.19 0.42 0.63
CA THR A 167 25.29 -0.71 -0.33
C THR A 167 25.47 -2.09 0.28
N SER A 168 25.61 -2.20 1.61
CA SER A 168 25.84 -3.49 2.27
C SER A 168 24.61 -4.40 2.17
N LYS A 169 24.83 -5.72 2.27
CA LYS A 169 23.74 -6.70 2.27
C LYS A 169 22.68 -6.38 3.34
N THR A 170 23.11 -6.00 4.54
CA THR A 170 22.21 -5.67 5.65
C THR A 170 21.37 -4.43 5.38
N GLN A 171 21.89 -3.44 4.67
CA GLN A 171 21.13 -2.26 4.28
C GLN A 171 20.16 -2.58 3.13
N LYS A 172 20.58 -3.37 2.14
CA LYS A 172 19.69 -3.85 1.06
C LYS A 172 18.50 -4.67 1.58
N GLU A 173 18.70 -5.46 2.65
CA GLU A 173 17.59 -6.18 3.28
C GLU A 173 16.51 -5.23 3.84
N LYS A 174 16.86 -4.02 4.30
CA LYS A 174 15.90 -3.03 4.81
C LYS A 174 15.04 -2.38 3.72
N ILE A 175 15.48 -2.42 2.47
CA ILE A 175 14.74 -1.87 1.33
C ILE A 175 13.57 -2.79 0.93
N LYS A 176 13.72 -4.10 1.17
CA LYS A 176 12.71 -5.10 0.85
C LYS A 176 11.42 -4.81 1.61
N GLU A 177 10.30 -4.97 0.91
CA GLU A 177 8.95 -4.61 1.38
C GLU A 177 8.62 -5.08 2.81
N PRO A 178 8.93 -6.32 3.22
CA PRO A 178 8.65 -6.78 4.59
C PRO A 178 9.46 -6.04 5.68
N ASN A 179 10.59 -5.45 5.31
CA ASN A 179 11.59 -4.89 6.22
C ASN A 179 11.67 -3.36 6.17
N ARG A 180 10.92 -2.70 5.28
CA ARG A 180 10.89 -1.23 5.16
C ARG A 180 10.48 -0.63 6.50
N GLU A 181 11.21 0.39 6.95
CA GLU A 181 10.89 1.13 8.18
C GLU A 181 10.22 2.45 7.80
N TYR A 182 8.90 2.44 7.76
CA TYR A 182 8.05 3.59 7.45
C TYR A 182 7.97 4.61 8.59
N ARG A 183 8.32 4.26 9.83
CA ARG A 183 8.40 5.22 10.95
C ARG A 183 9.71 5.99 10.99
N ASN A 184 10.66 5.70 10.10
CA ASN A 184 11.87 6.49 10.02
C ASN A 184 11.52 7.87 9.44
N LYS A 185 11.44 8.88 10.30
CA LYS A 185 11.13 10.26 9.93
C LYS A 185 12.12 10.84 8.92
N ASP A 186 13.36 10.35 8.90
CA ASP A 186 14.37 10.80 7.93
C ASP A 186 14.04 10.31 6.51
N HIS A 187 13.13 9.34 6.37
CA HIS A 187 12.69 8.78 5.09
C HIS A 187 11.23 9.15 4.75
N TRP A 188 10.35 9.24 5.75
CA TRP A 188 8.92 9.36 5.51
C TRP A 188 8.28 10.38 6.45
N ASP A 189 7.31 11.12 5.94
CA ASP A 189 6.45 12.02 6.69
C ASP A 189 5.08 11.35 6.93
N LEU A 190 4.95 10.65 8.07
CA LEU A 190 3.68 10.02 8.47
C LEU A 190 2.64 11.03 9.00
N ASP A 191 2.99 12.32 9.12
CA ASP A 191 2.08 13.41 9.48
C ASP A 191 1.60 14.19 8.24
N ALA A 192 2.02 13.81 7.03
CA ALA A 192 1.65 14.47 5.79
C ALA A 192 0.13 14.47 5.53
N ASP A 193 -0.40 15.61 5.09
CA ASP A 193 -1.83 15.81 4.83
C ASP A 193 -2.42 14.80 3.83
N THR A 194 -1.60 14.29 2.91
CA THR A 194 -2.04 13.28 1.93
C THR A 194 -2.48 11.96 2.58
N LEU A 195 -2.10 11.70 3.84
CA LEU A 195 -2.54 10.53 4.61
C LEU A 195 -3.90 10.72 5.28
N ASN A 196 -4.45 11.95 5.30
CA ASN A 196 -5.64 12.27 6.09
C ASN A 196 -6.82 11.35 5.80
N ASN A 197 -7.08 11.02 4.52
CA ASN A 197 -8.19 10.11 4.17
C ASN A 197 -8.02 8.72 4.78
N LEU A 198 -6.81 8.17 4.74
CA LEU A 198 -6.50 6.86 5.34
C LEU A 198 -6.53 6.93 6.87
N VAL A 199 -5.96 7.99 7.46
CA VAL A 199 -5.94 8.18 8.91
C VAL A 199 -7.36 8.32 9.47
N VAL A 200 -8.21 9.09 8.81
CA VAL A 200 -9.62 9.25 9.19
C VAL A 200 -10.34 7.91 9.09
N PHE A 201 -10.21 7.18 7.97
CA PHE A 201 -10.79 5.85 7.79
C PHE A 201 -10.36 4.87 8.90
N LEU A 202 -9.06 4.78 9.17
CA LEU A 202 -8.54 3.88 10.21
C LEU A 202 -9.04 4.26 11.60
N LYS A 203 -9.05 5.56 11.94
CA LYS A 203 -9.54 6.04 13.25
C LYS A 203 -11.04 5.82 13.39
N GLU A 204 -11.84 6.07 12.37
CA GLU A 204 -13.29 5.88 12.39
C GLU A 204 -13.67 4.43 12.72
N HIS A 205 -12.97 3.47 12.12
CA HIS A 205 -13.35 2.07 12.26
C HIS A 205 -12.63 1.32 13.39
N LEU A 206 -11.43 1.78 13.79
CA LEU A 206 -10.58 1.11 14.77
C LEU A 206 -10.40 1.85 16.09
N SER A 207 -10.86 3.09 16.27
CA SER A 207 -10.70 3.77 17.58
C SER A 207 -11.41 3.04 18.71
#